data_AF-A0A0C3FT34-F1
#
_entry.id   AF-A0A0C3FT34-F1
#
_cell.length_a   1.000
_cell.length_b   1.000
_cell.length_c   1.000
_cell.angle_alpha   90.00
_cell.angle_beta   90.00
_cell.angle_gamma   90.00
#
_symmetry.space_group_name_H-M   'P 1'
#
loop_
_entity.id
_entity.type
_entity.pdbx_description
1 polymer ?
#
loop_
_entity_poly.entity_id
_entity_poly.type
_entity_poly.pdbx_seq_one_letter_code
_entity_poly.pdbx_strand_id
1 'polypeptide(L)' 'WLQNKNSELLFWLPPYYRKGLYAPNVTAVMGRYRTKLDFSTFVHGTSWTQCYS' A
#
# COMPACT_ATOMS: atom_id res chain seq x y z
N TRP A 1 6.67 -2.74 -6.92
CA TRP A 1 5.30 -3.26 -6.87
C TRP A 1 5.09 -3.95 -5.55
N LEU A 2 3.94 -3.73 -4.92
CA LEU A 2 3.49 -4.52 -3.78
C LEU A 2 2.77 -5.77 -4.32
N GLN A 3 3.04 -6.92 -3.73
CA GLN A 3 2.40 -8.19 -4.08
C GLN A 3 1.70 -8.77 -2.86
N ASN A 4 0.61 -9.50 -3.08
CA ASN A 4 -0.01 -10.30 -2.02
C ASN A 4 0.71 -11.65 -1.87
N LYS A 5 0.22 -12.48 -0.95
CA LYS A 5 0.78 -13.82 -0.69
C LYS A 5 0.70 -14.76 -1.91
N ASN A 6 -0.17 -14.48 -2.87
CA ASN A 6 -0.35 -15.25 -4.09
C ASN A 6 0.50 -14.71 -5.25
N SER A 7 1.43 -13.76 -4.99
CA SER A 7 2.25 -13.08 -5.99
C SER A 7 1.46 -12.20 -6.98
N GLU A 8 0.20 -11.88 -6.68
CA GLU A 8 -0.59 -10.97 -7.50
C GLU A 8 -0.14 -9.53 -7.25
N LEU A 9 0.06 -8.79 -8.34
CA LEU A 9 0.45 -7.38 -8.27
C LEU A 9 -0.73 -6.55 -7.76
N LEU A 10 -0.50 -5.86 -6.64
CA LEU A 10 -1.50 -4.98 -6.04
C LEU A 10 -1.43 -3.57 -6.64
N PHE A 11 -0.29 -2.89 -6.43
CA PHE A 11 -0.03 -1.56 -6.99
C PHE A 11 1.46 -1.22 -6.94
N TRP A 12 1.82 -0.16 -7.66
CA TRP A 12 3.17 0.37 -7.64
C TRP A 12 3.32 1.45 -6.56
N LEU A 13 4.40 1.36 -5.78
CA LEU A 13 4.81 2.38 -4.83
C LEU A 13 6.09 3.09 -5.32
N PRO A 14 6.09 4.43 -5.34
CA PRO A 14 7.30 5.21 -5.55
C PRO A 14 8.41 4.81 -4.56
N PRO A 15 9.69 4.75 -4.98
CA PRO A 15 10.80 4.30 -4.14
C PRO A 15 10.92 5.04 -2.80
N TYR A 16 10.63 6.34 -2.78
CA TYR A 16 10.76 7.18 -1.59
C TYR A 16 9.73 6.83 -0.49
N TYR A 17 8.55 6.31 -0.86
CA TYR A 17 7.55 5.86 0.13
C TYR A 17 7.84 4.47 0.71
N ARG A 18 8.72 3.68 0.08
CA ARG A 18 8.97 2.28 0.51
C ARG A 18 9.59 2.18 1.90
N LYS A 19 10.47 3.13 2.27
CA LYS A 19 11.14 3.15 3.59
C LYS A 19 10.20 3.48 4.75
N GLY A 20 9.06 4.11 4.48
CA GLY A 20 8.06 4.52 5.48
C GLY A 20 6.76 3.74 5.38
N LEU A 21 6.74 2.67 4.59
CA LEU A 21 5.55 1.85 4.35
C LEU A 21 5.40 0.82 5.46
N TYR A 22 4.22 0.76 6.06
CA TYR A 22 3.91 -0.22 7.09
C TYR A 22 2.49 -0.77 6.91
N ALA A 23 2.31 -2.02 7.34
CA ALA A 23 1.00 -2.65 7.32
C ALA A 23 0.08 -2.04 8.39
N PRO A 24 -1.25 -2.08 8.21
CA PRO A 24 -2.21 -1.46 9.14
C PRO A 24 -2.10 -1.98 10.58
N ASN A 25 -1.55 -3.18 10.77
CA ASN A 25 -1.33 -3.81 12.08
C ASN A 25 -0.04 -3.34 12.79
N VAL A 26 0.74 -2.43 12.19
CA VAL A 26 1.92 -1.86 12.84
C VAL A 26 1.50 -0.69 13.73
N THR A 27 1.74 -0.83 15.04
CA THR A 27 1.33 0.15 16.07
C THR A 27 2.13 1.45 16.01
N ALA A 28 3.43 1.39 15.68
CA ALA A 28 4.27 2.57 15.57
C ALA A 28 5.44 2.37 14.61
N VAL A 29 5.70 3.38 13.77
CA VAL A 29 6.94 3.52 12.98
C VAL A 29 7.64 4.78 13.46
N MET A 30 8.86 4.67 13.98
CA MET A 30 9.67 5.83 14.39
C MET A 30 10.57 6.25 13.23
N GLY A 31 10.30 7.42 12.63
CA GLY A 31 11.00 7.94 11.46
C GLY A 31 10.35 9.20 10.88
N ARG A 32 11.08 9.96 10.05
CA ARG A 32 10.67 11.27 9.54
C ARG A 32 9.51 11.25 8.54
N TYR A 33 9.27 10.14 7.84
CA TYR A 33 8.26 10.05 6.78
C TYR A 33 7.39 8.81 7.00
N ARG A 34 6.14 9.02 7.43
CA ARG A 34 5.16 7.95 7.65
C ARG A 34 4.14 7.98 6.51
N THR A 35 4.01 6.87 5.80
CA THR A 35 2.98 6.71 4.78
C THR A 35 2.11 5.54 5.20
N LYS A 36 0.91 5.85 5.69
CA LYS A 36 -0.09 4.85 6.01
C LYS A 36 -0.83 4.48 4.73
N LEU A 37 -0.85 3.19 4.41
CA LEU A 37 -1.76 2.69 3.39
C LEU A 37 -3.15 2.56 4.00
N ASP A 38 -4.13 3.19 3.36
CA ASP A 38 -5.52 2.89 3.59
C ASP A 38 -5.98 1.84 2.57
N PHE A 39 -6.53 0.75 3.08
CA PHE A 39 -7.06 -0.34 2.27
C PHE A 39 -8.60 -0.38 2.28
N SER A 40 -9.26 0.60 2.90
CA SER A 40 -10.72 0.64 3.07
C SER A 40 -11.48 0.53 1.74
N THR A 41 -10.94 1.10 0.67
CA THR A 41 -11.52 1.07 -0.69
C THR A 41 -10.67 0.25 -1.65
N PHE A 42 -9.67 -0.49 -1.18
CA PHE A 42 -8.69 -1.15 -2.04
C PHE A 42 -9.32 -2.32 -2.80
N VAL A 43 -9.28 -2.25 -4.13
CA VAL A 43 -9.70 -3.33 -5.04
C VAL A 43 -8.51 -3.83 -5.85
N HIS A 44 -8.58 -5.08 -6.31
CA HIS A 44 -7.50 -5.75 -7.05
C HIS A 44 -7.92 -6.10 -8.48
N GLY A 45 -6.93 -6.29 -9.36
CA GLY A 45 -7.16 -6.66 -10.76
C GLY A 45 -7.68 -5.51 -11.62
N THR A 46 -8.64 -5.79 -12.50
CA THR A 46 -9.19 -4.81 -13.47
C THR A 46 -10.06 -3.74 -12.82
N SER A 47 -10.54 -3.97 -11.60
CA SER A 47 -11.41 -3.03 -10.89
C SER A 47 -10.66 -1.82 -10.30
N TRP A 48 -9.33 -1.73 -10.44
CA TRP A 48 -8.49 -0.70 -9.79
C TRP A 48 -8.98 0.74 -10.01
N THR A 49 -9.68 1.01 -11.11
CA THR A 49 -10.28 2.30 -11.43
C THR A 49 -11.34 2.75 -10.41
N GLN A 50 -11.93 1.81 -9.66
CA GLN A 50 -12.90 2.11 -8.60
C GLN A 50 -12.26 2.72 -7.34
N CYS A 51 -10.94 2.68 -7.20
CA CYS A 51 -10.21 3.30 -6.10
C CYS A 51 -9.83 4.77 -6.35
N TYR A 52 -10.13 5.32 -7.52
CA TYR A 52 -9.77 6.68 -7.90
C TYR A 52 -10.96 7.62 -7.67
N SER A 53 -10.94 8.35 -6.55
CA SER A 53 -11.87 9.45 -6.23
C SER A 53 -11.11 10.68 -5.78
#